data_AF-A0AAU7DLD9-F1
#
_entry.id   AF-A0AAU7DLD9-F1
#
_cell.length_a   1.000
_cell.length_b   1.000
_cell.length_c   1.000
_cell.angle_alpha   90.00
_cell.angle_beta   90.00
_cell.angle_gamma   90.00
#
_symmetry.space_group_name_H-M   'P 1'
#
loop_
_entity.id
_entity.type
_entity.pdbx_description
1 polymer ?
#
loop_
_entity_poly.entity_id
_entity_poly.type
_entity_poly.pdbx_seq_one_letter_code
_entity_poly.pdbx_strand_id
1 'polypeptide(L)'
;MQFYTRQECEDWLTRRERIRPDQDKSLLAEQFHYPREGYRFFPIANAIAQSITYRQPTLLWVTEWGIWPSSENWQLYYKLRQSYGDFRLLQDVPGHLFLEYESEDFSTFLQVAMLSGWGGYVLTAANYVNAFFSHDEYIEFFTRTPAHLSELRQYFAIPENTGKSE
;
A
#
# COMPACT_ATOMS: atom_id res chain seq x y z
N MET A 1 -15.45 3.93 0.86
CA MET A 1 -14.51 2.92 1.34
C MET A 1 -15.21 2.00 2.33
N GLN A 2 -14.86 0.71 2.33
CA GLN A 2 -15.35 -0.29 3.29
C GLN A 2 -14.20 -0.87 4.10
N PHE A 3 -14.45 -1.26 5.35
CA PHE A 3 -13.44 -1.85 6.22
C PHE A 3 -13.74 -3.33 6.48
N TYR A 4 -12.74 -4.16 6.20
CA TYR A 4 -12.84 -5.61 6.20
C TYR A 4 -12.12 -6.20 7.41
N THR A 5 -12.74 -7.21 8.01
CA THR A 5 -12.13 -8.12 8.96
C THR A 5 -11.04 -8.95 8.27
N ARG A 6 -10.18 -9.60 9.05
CA ARG A 6 -9.19 -10.53 8.50
C ARG A 6 -9.83 -11.61 7.62
N GLN A 7 -10.97 -12.17 8.04
CA GLN A 7 -11.69 -13.18 7.25
C GLN A 7 -12.20 -12.61 5.93
N GLU A 8 -12.75 -11.39 5.92
CA GLU A 8 -13.21 -10.75 4.68
C GLU A 8 -12.06 -10.43 3.71
N CYS A 9 -10.85 -10.14 4.21
CA CYS A 9 -9.65 -10.02 3.37
C CYS A 9 -9.25 -11.36 2.73
N GLU A 10 -9.25 -12.44 3.49
CA GLU A 10 -8.95 -13.79 2.99
C GLU A 10 -10.01 -14.25 1.98
N ASP A 11 -11.29 -13.98 2.26
CA ASP A 11 -12.40 -14.23 1.35
C ASP A 11 -12.26 -13.44 0.05
N TRP A 12 -11.75 -12.19 0.11
CA TRP A 12 -11.54 -11.36 -1.07
C TRP A 12 -10.52 -11.99 -2.03
N LEU A 13 -9.47 -12.62 -1.51
CA LEU A 13 -8.50 -13.40 -2.29
C LEU A 13 -9.09 -14.72 -2.80
N THR A 14 -9.71 -15.48 -1.90
CA THR A 14 -10.23 -16.83 -2.19
C THR A 14 -11.33 -16.79 -3.25
N ARG A 15 -12.24 -15.82 -3.20
CA ARG A 15 -13.30 -15.63 -4.23
C ARG A 15 -12.75 -15.33 -5.63
N ARG A 16 -11.48 -14.97 -5.74
CA ARG A 16 -10.78 -14.70 -7.00
C ARG A 16 -9.78 -15.80 -7.36
N GLU A 17 -9.77 -16.91 -6.61
CA GLU A 17 -8.84 -18.03 -6.76
C GLU A 17 -7.37 -17.58 -6.64
N ARG A 18 -7.10 -16.62 -5.74
CA ARG A 18 -5.78 -16.05 -5.52
C ARG A 18 -5.22 -16.47 -4.17
N ILE A 19 -3.90 -16.59 -4.13
CA ILE A 19 -3.10 -16.65 -2.90
C ILE A 19 -2.45 -15.29 -2.67
N ARG A 20 -1.81 -15.13 -1.51
CA ARG A 20 -1.04 -13.91 -1.23
C ARG A 20 0.15 -13.81 -2.19
N PRO A 21 0.49 -12.61 -2.67
CA PRO A 21 1.44 -12.45 -3.78
C PRO A 21 2.88 -12.87 -3.42
N ASP A 22 3.26 -12.74 -2.15
CA ASP A 22 4.53 -13.23 -1.58
C ASP A 22 4.65 -14.76 -1.57
N GLN A 23 3.53 -15.47 -1.64
CA GLN A 23 3.48 -16.94 -1.71
C GLN A 23 3.46 -17.47 -3.15
N ASP A 24 3.12 -16.61 -4.13
CA ASP A 24 3.05 -16.97 -5.54
C ASP A 24 4.43 -16.85 -6.21
N LYS A 25 5.16 -17.97 -6.22
CA LYS A 25 6.49 -18.09 -6.85
C LYS A 25 6.49 -17.89 -8.37
N SER A 26 5.32 -17.79 -9.01
CA SER A 26 5.23 -17.49 -10.45
C SER A 26 5.34 -15.99 -10.76
N LEU A 27 5.23 -15.13 -9.75
CA LEU A 27 5.33 -13.69 -9.89
C LEU A 27 6.79 -13.23 -9.81
N LEU A 28 7.13 -12.21 -10.59
CA LEU A 28 8.36 -11.46 -10.45
C LEU A 28 8.16 -10.45 -9.33
N ALA A 29 9.14 -10.39 -8.41
CA ALA A 29 9.19 -9.44 -7.32
C ALA A 29 10.22 -8.35 -7.60
N GLU A 30 9.84 -7.08 -7.43
CA GLU A 30 10.75 -5.93 -7.52
C GLU A 30 10.58 -5.06 -6.28
N GLN A 31 11.66 -4.91 -5.52
CA GLN A 31 11.68 -4.20 -4.25
C GLN A 31 12.20 -2.76 -4.43
N PHE A 32 11.54 -1.81 -3.76
CA PHE A 32 11.95 -0.43 -3.66
C PHE A 32 11.95 0.03 -2.20
N HIS A 33 13.00 0.73 -1.79
CA HIS A 33 13.08 1.32 -0.46
C HIS A 33 12.25 2.60 -0.36
N TYR A 34 11.72 2.86 0.83
CA TYR A 34 11.05 4.11 1.14
C TYR A 34 12.01 5.30 0.99
N PRO A 35 11.48 6.49 0.67
CA PRO A 35 12.30 7.69 0.59
C PRO A 35 12.82 8.07 1.98
N ARG A 36 14.01 8.68 2.04
CA ARG A 36 14.52 9.28 3.28
C ARG A 36 13.78 10.57 3.63
N GLU A 37 13.24 11.25 2.62
CA GLU A 37 12.53 12.50 2.79
C GLU A 37 11.03 12.29 3.02
N GLY A 38 10.52 12.69 4.18
CA GLY A 38 9.11 12.53 4.56
C GLY A 38 8.10 13.11 3.57
N TYR A 39 8.44 14.20 2.86
CA TYR A 39 7.55 14.82 1.87
C TYR A 39 7.34 13.97 0.60
N ARG A 40 8.18 12.94 0.36
CA ARG A 40 8.08 12.06 -0.82
C ARG A 40 7.10 10.91 -0.65
N PHE A 41 6.65 10.61 0.57
CA PHE A 41 5.71 9.52 0.83
C PHE A 41 4.38 9.71 0.08
N PHE A 42 3.83 10.93 0.08
CA PHE A 42 2.58 11.19 -0.64
C PHE A 42 2.71 11.04 -2.16
N PRO A 43 3.68 11.68 -2.85
CA PRO A 43 3.91 11.45 -4.28
C PRO A 43 4.06 9.97 -4.66
N ILE A 44 4.77 9.18 -3.84
CA ILE A 44 4.93 7.73 -4.06
C ILE A 44 3.61 6.99 -3.89
N ALA A 45 2.90 7.20 -2.78
CA ALA A 45 1.62 6.55 -2.52
C ALA A 45 0.57 6.90 -3.59
N ASN A 46 0.56 8.15 -4.04
CA ASN A 46 -0.30 8.60 -5.13
C ASN A 46 0.10 7.97 -6.48
N ALA A 47 1.40 7.87 -6.79
CA ALA A 47 1.86 7.17 -7.99
C ALA A 47 1.42 5.70 -7.99
N ILE A 48 1.55 5.00 -6.86
CA ILE A 48 1.04 3.64 -6.69
C ILE A 48 -0.47 3.60 -6.97
N ALA A 49 -1.24 4.48 -6.35
CA ALA A 49 -2.69 4.57 -6.56
C ALA A 49 -3.07 4.75 -8.04
N GLN A 50 -2.36 5.60 -8.77
CA GLN A 50 -2.66 5.87 -10.17
C GLN A 50 -2.21 4.74 -11.11
N SER A 51 -1.06 4.12 -10.84
CA SER A 51 -0.48 3.14 -11.77
C SER A 51 -1.00 1.72 -11.61
N ILE A 52 -1.33 1.26 -10.39
CA ILE A 52 -1.65 -0.18 -10.17
C ILE A 52 -3.13 -0.49 -9.94
N THR A 53 -3.95 0.50 -9.61
CA THR A 53 -5.37 0.25 -9.30
C THR A 53 -6.21 0.07 -10.57
N TYR A 54 -5.76 0.61 -11.72
CA TYR A 54 -6.44 0.54 -13.03
C TYR A 54 -7.95 0.87 -12.98
N ARG A 55 -8.37 1.81 -12.12
CA ARG A 55 -9.79 2.11 -11.86
C ARG A 55 -10.61 0.87 -11.49
N GLN A 56 -10.04 0.00 -10.68
CA GLN A 56 -10.74 -1.15 -10.13
C GLN A 56 -10.59 -1.19 -8.61
N PRO A 57 -11.45 -1.95 -7.91
CA PRO A 57 -11.36 -2.05 -6.47
C PRO A 57 -9.99 -2.55 -6.01
N THR A 58 -9.46 -1.93 -4.95
CA THR A 58 -8.15 -2.24 -4.39
C THR A 58 -8.29 -2.43 -2.89
N LEU A 59 -7.72 -3.51 -2.37
CA LEU A 59 -7.72 -3.82 -0.95
C LEU A 59 -6.34 -3.51 -0.36
N LEU A 60 -6.27 -2.52 0.54
CA LEU A 60 -5.13 -2.32 1.42
C LEU A 60 -5.37 -3.13 2.70
N TRP A 61 -4.53 -4.13 2.94
CA TRP A 61 -4.68 -5.02 4.06
C TRP A 61 -3.46 -4.94 4.98
N VAL A 62 -3.62 -4.30 6.13
CA VAL A 62 -2.56 -4.18 7.13
C VAL A 62 -2.44 -5.48 7.92
N THR A 63 -1.27 -6.10 7.94
CA THR A 63 -1.04 -7.34 8.69
C THR A 63 -0.03 -7.18 9.82
N GLU A 64 0.75 -6.10 9.78
CA GLU A 64 1.81 -5.82 10.73
C GLU A 64 1.65 -4.39 11.25
N TRP A 65 1.46 -4.26 12.55
CA TRP A 65 1.36 -3.00 13.29
C TRP A 65 1.92 -3.23 14.70
N GLY A 66 2.24 -2.14 15.41
CA GLY A 66 2.83 -2.16 16.75
C GLY A 66 4.34 -2.46 16.77
N ILE A 67 4.98 -2.60 15.60
CA ILE A 67 6.42 -2.88 15.48
C ILE A 67 7.24 -1.66 15.89
N TRP A 68 6.83 -0.47 15.44
CA TRP A 68 7.48 0.81 15.75
C TRP A 68 6.53 1.78 16.45
N PRO A 69 6.18 1.57 17.74
CA PRO A 69 5.17 2.38 18.43
C PRO A 69 5.45 3.89 18.42
N SER A 70 6.72 4.30 18.33
CA SER A 70 7.12 5.71 18.23
C SER A 70 6.74 6.38 16.91
N SER A 71 6.53 5.60 15.85
CA SER A 71 6.15 6.08 14.51
C SER A 71 4.64 6.01 14.28
N GLU A 72 3.88 5.38 15.18
CA GLU A 72 2.45 5.16 15.01
C GLU A 72 1.60 6.33 15.50
N ASN A 73 1.20 7.20 14.58
CA ASN A 73 0.22 8.23 14.89
C ASN A 73 -1.22 7.70 14.85
N TRP A 74 -1.58 6.92 15.88
CA TRP A 74 -2.92 6.33 16.02
C TRP A 74 -4.04 7.37 15.99
N GLN A 75 -3.81 8.58 16.54
CA GLN A 75 -4.80 9.64 16.52
C GLN A 75 -5.11 10.11 15.09
N LEU A 76 -4.09 10.31 14.26
CA LEU A 76 -4.26 10.66 12.85
C LEU A 76 -5.04 9.56 12.12
N TYR A 77 -4.61 8.31 12.26
CA TYR A 77 -5.24 7.17 11.60
C TYR A 77 -6.72 7.04 11.99
N TYR A 78 -7.05 7.03 13.28
CA TYR A 78 -8.43 6.86 13.71
C TYR A 78 -9.30 8.08 13.40
N LYS A 79 -8.75 9.30 13.36
CA LYS A 79 -9.53 10.47 12.91
C LYS A 79 -9.86 10.41 11.42
N LEU A 80 -8.91 9.96 10.60
CA LEU A 80 -9.16 9.69 9.19
C LEU A 80 -10.20 8.57 9.03
N ARG A 81 -10.05 7.44 9.74
CA ARG A 81 -11.00 6.32 9.72
C ARG A 81 -12.43 6.75 10.09
N GLN A 82 -12.55 7.59 11.13
CA GLN A 82 -13.83 8.14 11.59
C GLN A 82 -14.54 9.00 10.55
N SER A 83 -13.82 9.68 9.64
CA SER A 83 -14.47 10.47 8.58
C SER A 83 -15.25 9.60 7.59
N TYR A 84 -15.00 8.29 7.56
CA TYR A 84 -15.75 7.29 6.79
C TYR A 84 -16.81 6.56 7.63
N GLY A 85 -17.07 7.04 8.86
CA GLY A 85 -18.09 6.47 9.74
C GLY A 85 -17.69 5.17 10.45
N ASP A 86 -16.41 4.78 10.40
CA ASP A 86 -15.91 3.59 11.06
C ASP A 86 -15.13 3.93 12.34
N PHE A 87 -15.53 3.31 13.46
CA PHE A 87 -14.96 3.53 14.79
C PHE A 87 -14.27 2.28 15.35
N ARG A 88 -14.16 1.22 14.54
CA ARG A 88 -13.59 -0.07 14.97
C ARG A 88 -12.07 0.00 14.94
N LEU A 89 -11.42 -0.85 15.75
CA LEU A 89 -9.96 -0.86 15.84
C LEU A 89 -9.34 -1.50 14.59
N LEU A 90 -8.09 -1.10 14.25
CA LEU A 90 -7.33 -1.71 13.14
C LEU A 90 -7.25 -3.24 13.28
N GLN A 91 -7.03 -3.74 14.50
CA GLN A 91 -6.93 -5.17 14.76
C GLN A 91 -8.21 -5.97 14.45
N ASP A 92 -9.39 -5.34 14.59
CA ASP A 92 -10.67 -6.00 14.36
C ASP A 92 -11.00 -6.02 12.86
N VAL A 93 -10.65 -4.93 12.18
CA VAL A 93 -10.94 -4.68 10.76
C VAL A 93 -9.73 -4.02 10.07
N PRO A 94 -8.71 -4.83 9.71
CA PRO A 94 -7.45 -4.35 9.16
C PRO A 94 -7.48 -4.07 7.65
N GLY A 95 -8.51 -4.55 6.95
CA GLY A 95 -8.66 -4.34 5.52
C GLY A 95 -9.37 -3.02 5.22
N HIS A 96 -8.92 -2.36 4.17
CA HIS A 96 -9.52 -1.15 3.62
C HIS A 96 -9.77 -1.41 2.14
N LEU A 97 -11.04 -1.63 1.79
CA LEU A 97 -11.46 -1.81 0.41
C LEU A 97 -11.86 -0.45 -0.18
N PHE A 98 -11.12 -0.05 -1.20
CA PHE A 98 -11.35 1.14 -2.00
C PHE A 98 -12.03 0.75 -3.31
N LEU A 99 -13.05 1.51 -3.71
CA LEU A 99 -13.69 1.38 -5.02
C LEU A 99 -12.90 2.12 -6.10
N GLU A 100 -13.31 1.98 -7.36
CA GLU A 100 -12.60 2.54 -8.52
C GLU A 100 -12.34 4.05 -8.47
N TYR A 101 -13.25 4.80 -7.84
CA TYR A 101 -13.18 6.26 -7.73
C TYR A 101 -12.52 6.72 -6.42
N GLU A 102 -12.08 5.79 -5.56
CA GLU A 102 -11.51 6.05 -4.24
C GLU A 102 -9.96 5.94 -4.25
N SER A 103 -9.33 6.19 -5.41
CA SER A 103 -7.87 6.12 -5.56
C SER A 103 -7.15 7.15 -4.69
N GLU A 104 -7.74 8.33 -4.48
CA GLU A 104 -7.18 9.37 -3.61
C GLU A 104 -7.21 8.93 -2.15
N ASP A 105 -8.30 8.30 -1.72
CA ASP A 105 -8.42 7.72 -0.38
C ASP A 105 -7.39 6.61 -0.18
N PHE A 106 -7.24 5.71 -1.17
CA PHE A 106 -6.23 4.66 -1.14
C PHE A 106 -4.81 5.24 -0.98
N SER A 107 -4.46 6.28 -1.76
CA SER A 107 -3.15 6.92 -1.66
C SER A 107 -2.89 7.49 -0.26
N THR A 108 -3.92 8.07 0.36
CA THR A 108 -3.83 8.67 1.70
C THR A 108 -3.65 7.60 2.77
N PHE A 109 -4.43 6.52 2.72
CA PHE A 109 -4.30 5.42 3.68
C PHE A 109 -2.98 4.66 3.52
N LEU A 110 -2.52 4.46 2.28
CA LEU A 110 -1.21 3.86 2.02
C LEU A 110 -0.09 4.76 2.56
N GLN A 111 -0.16 6.07 2.34
CA GLN A 111 0.79 7.03 2.92
C GLN A 111 0.84 6.92 4.45
N VAL A 112 -0.33 6.91 5.10
CA VAL A 112 -0.42 6.78 6.57
C VAL A 112 0.19 5.46 7.04
N ALA A 113 -0.07 4.35 6.34
CA ALA A 113 0.50 3.04 6.68
C ALA A 113 2.03 3.05 6.55
N MET A 114 2.58 3.60 5.46
CA MET A 114 4.02 3.71 5.25
C MET A 114 4.69 4.60 6.32
N LEU A 115 4.09 5.76 6.64
CA LEU A 115 4.60 6.67 7.68
C LEU A 115 4.52 6.06 9.09
N SER A 116 3.54 5.19 9.33
CA SER A 116 3.37 4.53 10.63
C SER A 116 4.32 3.33 10.82
N GLY A 117 5.12 2.98 9.81
CA GLY A 117 5.99 1.80 9.86
C GLY A 117 5.18 0.50 9.92
N TRP A 118 4.02 0.45 9.25
CA TRP A 118 3.20 -0.75 9.15
C TRP A 118 3.64 -1.63 7.99
N GLY A 119 3.21 -2.89 8.04
CA GLY A 119 3.37 -3.84 6.95
C GLY A 119 2.05 -4.48 6.54
N GLY A 120 1.97 -4.91 5.28
CA GLY A 120 0.76 -5.47 4.72
C GLY A 120 0.74 -5.50 3.20
N TYR A 121 -0.44 -5.77 2.65
CA TYR A 121 -0.62 -6.01 1.22
C TYR A 121 -1.45 -4.91 0.55
N VAL A 122 -1.09 -4.60 -0.70
CA VAL A 122 -1.96 -3.91 -1.65
C VAL A 122 -2.39 -4.94 -2.70
N LEU A 123 -3.67 -5.28 -2.70
CA LEU A 123 -4.24 -6.30 -3.56
C LEU A 123 -5.20 -5.66 -4.57
N THR A 124 -4.86 -5.74 -5.85
CA THR A 124 -5.64 -5.09 -6.91
C THR A 124 -6.62 -6.07 -7.53
N ALA A 125 -7.84 -5.62 -7.83
CA ALA A 125 -8.81 -6.47 -8.50
C ALA A 125 -8.30 -6.95 -9.89
N ALA A 126 -7.55 -6.11 -10.62
CA ALA A 126 -6.98 -6.43 -11.92
C ALA A 126 -5.93 -7.55 -11.85
N ASN A 127 -5.22 -7.69 -10.72
CA ASN A 127 -4.15 -8.67 -10.50
C ASN A 127 -2.92 -8.53 -11.41
N TYR A 128 -2.78 -7.40 -12.12
CA TYR A 128 -1.60 -7.16 -12.94
C TYR A 128 -0.39 -6.80 -12.09
N VAL A 129 -0.62 -6.08 -11.00
CA VAL A 129 0.38 -5.73 -9.99
C VAL A 129 -0.28 -5.82 -8.62
N ASN A 130 0.36 -6.48 -7.69
CA ASN A 130 0.07 -6.40 -6.25
C ASN A 130 1.33 -5.90 -5.54
N ALA A 131 1.22 -5.50 -4.28
CA ALA A 131 2.38 -5.10 -3.50
C ALA A 131 2.33 -5.62 -2.06
N PHE A 132 3.51 -5.74 -1.46
CA PHE A 132 3.70 -5.88 -0.01
C PHE A 132 4.50 -4.66 0.45
N PHE A 133 3.93 -3.87 1.36
CA PHE A 133 4.63 -2.77 2.02
C PHE A 133 5.10 -3.27 3.38
N SER A 134 6.30 -2.89 3.80
CA SER A 134 6.96 -3.46 4.98
C SER A 134 7.27 -2.40 6.03
N HIS A 135 7.28 -2.84 7.29
CA HIS A 135 7.78 -2.08 8.43
C HIS A 135 9.31 -1.87 8.39
N ASP A 136 10.03 -2.62 7.55
CA ASP A 136 11.46 -2.48 7.26
C ASP A 136 11.75 -1.45 6.15
N GLU A 137 10.83 -0.50 5.93
CA GLU A 137 10.99 0.63 5.02
C GLU A 137 11.21 0.26 3.54
N TYR A 138 10.46 -0.73 3.05
CA TYR A 138 10.41 -1.07 1.63
C TYR A 138 9.01 -1.45 1.16
N ILE A 139 8.81 -1.38 -0.15
CA ILE A 139 7.65 -1.96 -0.84
C ILE A 139 8.15 -2.91 -1.92
N GLU A 140 7.58 -4.12 -1.95
CA GLU A 140 7.83 -5.14 -2.95
C GLU A 140 6.62 -5.26 -3.87
N PHE A 141 6.81 -5.09 -5.17
CA PHE A 141 5.76 -5.24 -6.18
C PHE A 141 5.85 -6.61 -6.83
N PHE A 142 4.69 -7.26 -7.00
CA PHE A 142 4.56 -8.57 -7.60
C PHE A 142 3.79 -8.45 -8.92
N THR A 143 4.40 -8.89 -10.01
CA THR A 143 3.82 -8.82 -11.36
C THR A 143 4.27 -9.99 -12.23
N ARG A 144 3.47 -10.34 -13.25
CA ARG A 144 3.92 -11.24 -14.33
C ARG A 144 4.66 -10.49 -15.44
N THR A 145 4.50 -9.17 -15.50
CA THR A 145 4.98 -8.33 -16.58
C THR A 145 5.68 -7.10 -16.01
N PRO A 146 7.03 -7.05 -16.05
CA PRO A 146 7.82 -5.94 -15.49
C PRO A 146 7.54 -4.57 -16.12
N ALA A 147 6.92 -4.54 -17.30
CA ALA A 147 6.48 -3.31 -17.95
C ALA A 147 5.40 -2.57 -17.15
N HIS A 148 4.58 -3.27 -16.35
CA HIS A 148 3.57 -2.61 -15.50
C HIS A 148 4.18 -1.74 -14.38
N LEU A 149 5.49 -1.88 -14.11
CA LEU A 149 6.20 -1.10 -13.09
C LEU A 149 6.97 0.08 -13.67
N SER A 150 6.95 0.30 -15.00
CA SER A 150 7.77 1.36 -15.63
C SER A 150 7.46 2.75 -15.08
N GLU A 151 6.20 3.05 -14.84
CA GLU A 151 5.76 4.34 -14.30
C GLU A 151 6.12 4.53 -12.82
N LEU A 152 6.23 3.44 -12.05
CA LEU A 152 6.56 3.51 -10.63
C LEU A 152 8.04 3.76 -10.38
N ARG A 153 8.91 3.15 -11.20
CA ARG A 153 10.38 3.25 -11.05
C ARG A 153 10.87 4.69 -10.96
N GLN A 154 10.26 5.62 -11.71
CA GLN A 154 10.66 7.03 -11.69
C GLN A 154 10.43 7.72 -10.33
N TYR A 155 9.45 7.27 -9.55
CA TYR A 155 9.13 7.86 -8.23
C TYR A 155 10.07 7.36 -7.14
N PHE A 156 10.65 6.17 -7.32
CA PHE A 156 11.65 5.58 -6.43
C PHE A 156 13.09 5.86 -6.85
N ALA A 157 13.30 6.41 -8.05
CA ALA A 157 14.61 6.91 -8.43
C ALA A 157 15.09 7.96 -7.43
N ILE A 158 16.32 7.79 -6.95
CA ILE A 158 17.01 8.82 -6.16
C ILE A 158 17.42 9.90 -7.17
N PRO A 159 17.06 11.18 -6.98
CA PRO A 159 17.62 12.24 -7.81
C PRO A 159 19.14 12.15 -7.68
N GLU A 160 19.85 11.97 -8.79
CA GLU A 160 21.30 12.16 -8.76
C GLU A 160 21.55 13.57 -8.24
N ASN A 161 22.21 13.65 -7.08
CA ASN A 161 22.67 14.90 -6.51
C ASN A 161 23.66 15.48 -7.53
N THR A 162 23.20 16.35 -8.43
CA THR A 162 24.09 17.25 -9.16
C THR A 162 24.65 18.21 -8.13
N GLY A 163 25.69 17.76 -7.43
CA GLY A 163 26.53 18.56 -6.58
C GLY A 163 27.17 19.64 -7.45
N LYS A 164 26.49 20.78 -7.53
CA LYS A 164 27.16 22.06 -7.70
C LYS A 164 27.25 22.67 -6.31
N SER A 165 28.37 22.36 -5.65
CA SER A 165 28.93 23.21 -4.63
C SER A 165 29.16 24.60 -5.23
N GLU A 166 28.41 25.59 -4.76
CA GLU A 166 28.81 27.01 -4.83
C GLU A 166 29.91 27.30 -3.81
#